data_AF-A0A957ZJR4-F1
#
_entry.id   AF-A0A957ZJR4-F1
#
_cell.length_a   1.000
_cell.length_b   1.000
_cell.length_c   1.000
_cell.angle_alpha   90.00
_cell.angle_beta   90.00
_cell.angle_gamma   90.00
#
_symmetry.space_group_name_H-M   'P 1'
#
loop_
_entity.id
_entity.type
_entity.pdbx_description
1 polymer ?
#
loop_
_entity_poly.entity_id
_entity_poly.type
_entity_poly.pdbx_seq_one_letter_code
_entity_poly.pdbx_strand_id
1 'polypeptide(L)'
;MAWTAYRVVFRLRSPLHIGYAKLGNVHYARAYVTGRSIWGALTERMTRDDAARLQLAAVNFHAYRTQSESIEKGLAYTYFYLAEPSSAPEGFSVVWPWNEQAVAPFLNSYASTALHGLAGSALTGSLHETEMIVPQRSAAAPTYLMGYFFEHTNDDRSLAKPALPWRDSLARLQLGAERGYGWGWIDVETSPTRVDDGVLFGGAAAFAGSEKEPVVTVVAGNPVLAHARPSPAFAAAGSLEPVVGREYQEEEYRYAGAHVSYHGVCYAPGSKVDRDVAFAVKPFGLWEVRKAG
;
A
#
# COMPACT_ATOMS: atom_id res chain seq x y z
N MET A 1 -22.21 12.22 2.98
CA MET A 1 -21.21 11.17 2.68
C MET A 1 -20.18 11.22 3.78
N ALA A 2 -19.90 10.09 4.46
CA ALA A 2 -18.99 10.08 5.61
C ALA A 2 -17.52 9.92 5.20
N TRP A 3 -17.22 9.76 3.90
CA TRP A 3 -15.86 9.54 3.39
C TRP A 3 -15.58 10.46 2.19
N THR A 4 -14.39 11.05 2.16
CA THR A 4 -13.88 11.88 1.07
C THR A 4 -12.66 11.22 0.44
N ALA A 5 -12.61 11.13 -0.88
CA ALA A 5 -11.48 10.58 -1.62
C ALA A 5 -10.44 11.65 -1.97
N TYR A 6 -9.16 11.30 -1.83
CA TYR A 6 -8.02 12.12 -2.20
C TYR A 6 -7.03 11.30 -3.03
N ARG A 7 -6.74 11.76 -4.24
CA ARG A 7 -5.65 11.23 -5.07
C ARG A 7 -4.31 11.66 -4.50
N VAL A 8 -3.37 10.72 -4.45
CA VAL A 8 -1.97 10.97 -4.09
C VAL A 8 -1.07 10.34 -5.12
N VAL A 9 -0.07 11.12 -5.56
CA VAL A 9 1.01 10.66 -6.42
C VAL A 9 2.32 10.82 -5.66
N PHE A 10 3.04 9.72 -5.51
CA PHE A 10 4.39 9.71 -4.96
C PHE A 10 5.41 9.59 -6.08
N ARG A 11 6.55 10.26 -5.93
CA ARG A 11 7.76 10.02 -6.71
C ARG A 11 8.69 9.13 -5.92
N LEU A 12 9.20 8.08 -6.55
CA LEU A 12 10.15 7.18 -5.90
C LEU A 12 11.57 7.79 -5.89
N ARG A 13 12.24 7.78 -4.73
CA ARG A 13 13.56 8.40 -4.52
C ARG A 13 14.69 7.41 -4.32
N SER A 14 14.37 6.22 -3.82
CA SER A 14 15.30 5.10 -3.73
C SER A 14 14.60 3.81 -4.13
N PRO A 15 15.34 2.71 -4.39
CA PRO A 15 14.72 1.44 -4.78
C PRO A 15 13.67 0.98 -3.78
N LEU A 16 12.62 0.32 -4.24
CA LEU A 16 11.50 -0.11 -3.39
C LEU A 16 11.26 -1.62 -3.52
N HIS A 17 11.30 -2.33 -2.41
CA HIS A 17 10.94 -3.75 -2.35
C HIS A 17 9.60 -3.95 -1.63
N ILE A 18 8.59 -4.45 -2.36
CA ILE A 18 7.32 -4.93 -1.81
C ILE A 18 7.26 -6.45 -1.97
N GLY A 19 7.81 -7.19 -1.01
CA GLY A 19 7.95 -8.65 -1.15
C GLY A 19 6.63 -9.42 -1.28
N TYR A 20 6.61 -10.49 -2.08
CA TYR A 20 5.49 -11.44 -2.11
C TYR A 20 5.83 -12.92 -2.33
N ALA A 21 6.90 -13.23 -3.08
CA ALA A 21 7.31 -14.60 -3.35
C ALA A 21 8.83 -14.76 -3.27
N LYS A 22 9.28 -16.02 -3.14
CA LYS A 22 10.68 -16.39 -3.14
C LYS A 22 10.89 -17.62 -4.03
N LEU A 23 11.83 -17.55 -4.96
CA LEU A 23 12.25 -18.68 -5.79
C LEU A 23 13.77 -18.85 -5.66
N GLY A 24 14.19 -19.96 -5.07
CA GLY A 24 15.60 -20.17 -4.75
C GLY A 24 16.14 -19.05 -3.86
N ASN A 25 17.18 -18.35 -4.33
CA ASN A 25 17.78 -17.21 -3.67
C ASN A 25 17.20 -15.85 -4.08
N VAL A 26 16.20 -15.82 -4.99
CA VAL A 26 15.56 -14.59 -5.47
C VAL A 26 14.32 -14.28 -4.63
N HIS A 27 14.25 -13.05 -4.12
CA HIS A 27 13.12 -12.47 -3.41
C HIS A 27 12.36 -11.54 -4.38
N TYR A 28 11.18 -11.95 -4.83
CA TYR A 28 10.37 -11.20 -5.79
C TYR A 28 9.60 -10.05 -5.14
N ALA A 29 9.42 -9.00 -5.92
CA ALA A 29 8.69 -7.79 -5.55
C ALA A 29 7.38 -7.68 -6.33
N ARG A 30 6.33 -7.20 -5.67
CA ARG A 30 5.13 -6.74 -6.36
C ARG A 30 5.46 -5.45 -7.09
N ALA A 31 4.98 -5.32 -8.32
CA ALA A 31 5.00 -4.08 -9.08
C ALA A 31 3.93 -3.06 -8.63
N TYR A 32 3.54 -3.08 -7.36
CA TYR A 32 2.59 -2.18 -6.73
C TYR A 32 2.75 -2.23 -5.21
N VAL A 33 2.33 -1.17 -4.53
CA VAL A 33 2.36 -1.09 -3.07
C VAL A 33 1.01 -1.47 -2.49
N THR A 34 1.01 -2.47 -1.61
CA THR A 34 -0.20 -2.92 -0.93
C THR A 34 -0.64 -1.92 0.12
N GLY A 35 -1.94 -1.92 0.44
CA GLY A 35 -2.47 -1.10 1.53
C GLY A 35 -1.85 -1.44 2.89
N ARG A 36 -1.43 -2.69 3.12
CA ARG A 36 -0.66 -3.05 4.33
C ARG A 36 0.67 -2.32 4.43
N SER A 37 1.37 -2.18 3.30
CA SER A 37 2.64 -1.44 3.26
C SER A 37 2.42 0.05 3.55
N ILE A 38 1.34 0.64 3.04
CA ILE A 38 0.94 2.02 3.34
C ILE A 38 0.58 2.17 4.83
N TRP A 39 -0.26 1.28 5.35
CA TRP A 39 -0.66 1.23 6.76
C TRP A 39 0.56 1.22 7.69
N GLY A 40 1.47 0.25 7.51
CA GLY A 40 2.62 0.09 8.39
C GLY A 40 3.54 1.32 8.36
N ALA A 41 3.75 1.89 7.17
CA ALA A 41 4.54 3.11 7.03
C ALA A 41 3.88 4.33 7.70
N LEU A 42 2.55 4.50 7.55
CA LEU A 42 1.81 5.58 8.20
C LEU A 42 1.76 5.41 9.71
N THR A 43 1.44 4.21 10.20
CA THR A 43 1.44 3.89 11.62
C THR A 43 2.79 4.23 12.23
N GLU A 44 3.89 3.81 11.59
CA GLU A 44 5.22 4.14 12.09
C GLU A 44 5.49 5.65 12.06
N ARG A 45 5.26 6.28 10.91
CA ARG A 45 5.62 7.68 10.71
C ARG A 45 4.85 8.60 11.63
N MET A 46 3.53 8.43 11.72
CA MET A 46 2.67 9.22 12.60
C MET A 46 3.03 9.00 14.07
N THR A 47 3.27 7.75 14.48
CA THR A 47 3.69 7.44 15.86
C THR A 47 5.00 8.16 16.22
N ARG A 48 5.98 8.17 15.31
CA ARG A 48 7.26 8.87 15.50
C ARG A 48 7.10 10.39 15.47
N ASP A 49 6.21 10.91 14.64
CA ASP A 49 5.92 12.35 14.58
C ASP A 49 5.30 12.84 15.89
N ASP A 50 4.34 12.08 16.44
CA ASP A 50 3.75 12.37 17.75
C ASP A 50 4.78 12.27 18.88
N ALA A 51 5.64 11.25 18.87
CA ALA A 51 6.71 11.12 19.85
C ALA A 51 7.68 12.31 19.81
N ALA A 52 8.05 12.78 18.61
CA ALA A 52 8.89 13.96 18.44
C ALA A 52 8.21 15.23 18.94
N ARG A 53 6.92 15.42 18.62
CA ARG A 53 6.10 16.57 19.08
C ARG A 53 5.97 16.59 20.61
N LEU A 54 5.83 15.41 21.22
CA LEU A 54 5.72 15.23 22.67
C LEU A 54 7.09 15.11 23.37
N GLN A 55 8.19 15.24 22.64
CA GLN A 55 9.57 15.13 23.15
C GLN A 55 9.85 13.83 23.92
N LEU A 56 9.26 12.71 23.46
CA LEU A 56 9.43 11.40 24.08
C LEU A 56 10.76 10.77 23.63
N ALA A 57 11.55 10.29 24.60
CA ALA A 57 12.83 9.62 24.32
C ALA A 57 12.68 8.24 23.65
N ALA A 58 11.55 7.57 23.85
CA ALA A 58 11.26 6.27 23.27
C ALA A 58 9.74 6.10 23.04
N VAL A 59 9.39 5.24 22.08
CA VAL A 59 8.01 4.89 21.77
C VAL A 59 7.79 3.42 22.05
N ASN A 60 6.73 3.10 22.79
CA ASN A 60 6.39 1.72 23.14
C ASN A 60 5.37 1.14 22.16
N PHE A 61 5.12 -0.17 22.28
CA PHE A 61 4.16 -0.89 21.44
C PHE A 61 2.74 -0.33 21.52
N HIS A 62 2.30 0.08 22.71
CA HIS A 62 0.96 0.63 22.93
C HIS A 62 0.69 1.88 22.08
N ALA A 63 1.70 2.74 21.91
CA ALA A 63 1.59 3.91 21.03
C ALA A 63 1.37 3.52 19.56
N TYR A 64 2.13 2.54 19.03
CA TYR A 64 1.92 2.04 17.66
C TYR A 64 0.52 1.42 17.48
N ARG A 65 0.05 0.63 18.45
CA ARG A 65 -1.30 0.04 18.43
C ARG A 65 -2.39 1.12 18.45
N THR A 66 -2.26 2.12 19.32
CA THR A 66 -3.21 3.23 19.41
C THR A 66 -3.26 4.03 18.12
N GLN A 67 -2.10 4.25 17.49
CA GLN A 67 -1.98 4.94 16.22
C GLN A 67 -2.60 4.12 15.08
N SER A 68 -2.35 2.81 15.01
CA SER A 68 -2.94 1.95 13.98
C SER A 68 -4.46 1.90 14.07
N GLU A 69 -5.03 1.77 15.27
CA GLU A 69 -6.48 1.80 15.48
C GLU A 69 -7.10 3.13 15.05
N SER A 70 -6.38 4.24 15.29
CA SER A 70 -6.84 5.57 14.88
C SER A 70 -6.83 5.69 13.35
N ILE A 71 -5.77 5.21 12.69
CA ILE A 71 -5.68 5.16 11.22
C ILE A 71 -6.82 4.32 10.63
N GLU A 72 -7.06 3.12 11.13
CA GLU A 72 -8.10 2.23 10.59
C GLU A 72 -9.52 2.79 10.71
N LYS A 73 -9.78 3.61 11.74
CA LYS A 73 -11.07 4.27 11.92
C LYS A 73 -11.25 5.49 11.02
N GLY A 74 -10.18 6.23 10.75
CA GLY A 74 -10.25 7.51 10.03
C GLY A 74 -9.78 7.47 8.57
N LEU A 75 -9.10 6.40 8.15
CA LEU A 75 -8.49 6.28 6.84
C LEU A 75 -8.66 4.88 6.26
N ALA A 76 -8.99 4.85 4.98
CA ALA A 76 -8.79 3.72 4.10
C ALA A 76 -8.00 4.17 2.87
N TYR A 77 -7.54 3.23 2.05
CA TYR A 77 -6.73 3.54 0.88
C TYR A 77 -6.83 2.42 -0.15
N THR A 78 -6.60 2.78 -1.40
CA THR A 78 -6.37 1.81 -2.47
C THR A 78 -4.95 1.24 -2.36
N TYR A 79 -4.62 0.31 -3.25
CA TYR A 79 -3.21 0.05 -3.54
C TYR A 79 -2.64 1.20 -4.35
N PHE A 80 -1.32 1.34 -4.31
CA PHE A 80 -0.60 2.33 -5.11
C PHE A 80 0.11 1.62 -6.25
N TYR A 81 -0.23 2.03 -7.47
CA TYR A 81 0.26 1.41 -8.69
C TYR A 81 1.33 2.26 -9.34
N LEU A 82 2.22 1.63 -10.11
CA LEU A 82 3.16 2.34 -10.97
C LEU A 82 2.41 3.33 -11.86
N ALA A 83 2.99 4.51 -12.05
CA ALA A 83 2.39 5.56 -12.86
C ALA A 83 3.44 6.33 -13.65
N GLU A 84 2.99 6.94 -14.75
CA GLU A 84 3.78 7.79 -15.62
C GLU A 84 3.04 9.10 -15.89
N PRO A 85 3.76 10.23 -16.07
CA PRO A 85 3.16 11.47 -16.56
C PRO A 85 2.42 11.23 -17.88
N SER A 86 1.22 11.79 -18.01
CA SER A 86 0.39 11.64 -19.21
C SER A 86 -0.48 12.87 -19.44
N SER A 87 -1.12 12.93 -20.61
CA SER A 87 -2.12 13.95 -20.94
C SER A 87 -3.51 13.65 -20.35
N ALA A 88 -3.65 12.61 -19.51
CA ALA A 88 -4.91 12.35 -18.81
C ALA A 88 -5.28 13.55 -17.91
N PRO A 89 -6.57 13.75 -17.59
CA PRO A 89 -7.00 14.81 -16.67
C PRO A 89 -6.28 14.78 -15.32
N GLU A 90 -5.85 13.59 -14.89
CA GLU A 90 -5.12 13.39 -13.64
C GLU A 90 -3.63 13.75 -13.72
N GLY A 91 -3.11 14.05 -14.92
CA GLY A 91 -1.69 14.28 -15.20
C GLY A 91 -0.83 13.02 -15.22
N PHE A 92 -1.39 11.87 -14.81
CA PHE A 92 -0.70 10.59 -14.70
C PHE A 92 -1.59 9.45 -15.22
N SER A 93 -0.96 8.44 -15.82
CA SER A 93 -1.59 7.19 -16.22
C SER A 93 -0.95 6.01 -15.48
N VAL A 94 -1.79 5.07 -15.06
CA VAL A 94 -1.34 3.87 -14.34
C VAL A 94 -0.70 2.86 -15.30
N VAL A 95 0.42 2.28 -14.87
CA VAL A 95 1.03 1.09 -15.46
C VAL A 95 0.57 -0.12 -14.67
N TRP A 96 -0.34 -0.90 -15.26
CA TRP A 96 -0.99 -1.99 -14.55
C TRP A 96 -0.08 -3.22 -14.38
N PRO A 97 -0.07 -3.85 -13.19
CA PRO A 97 0.85 -4.95 -12.88
C PRO A 97 0.61 -6.22 -13.68
N TRP A 98 -0.59 -6.39 -14.25
CA TRP A 98 -0.94 -7.51 -15.13
C TRP A 98 -0.53 -7.30 -16.59
N ASN A 99 0.14 -6.19 -16.91
CA ASN A 99 0.80 -5.97 -18.21
C ASN A 99 2.32 -6.10 -18.01
N GLU A 100 2.84 -7.32 -18.12
CA GLU A 100 4.25 -7.63 -17.86
C GLU A 100 5.20 -6.80 -18.73
N GLN A 101 4.86 -6.58 -20.00
CA GLN A 101 5.72 -5.81 -20.92
C GLN A 101 5.82 -4.33 -20.50
N ALA A 102 4.72 -3.76 -19.99
CA ALA A 102 4.71 -2.38 -19.52
C ALA A 102 5.41 -2.22 -18.16
N VAL A 103 5.37 -3.26 -17.32
CA VAL A 103 5.97 -3.26 -15.97
C VAL A 103 7.47 -3.55 -15.99
N ALA A 104 7.94 -4.41 -16.89
CA ALA A 104 9.33 -4.86 -16.92
C ALA A 104 10.39 -3.74 -16.82
N PRO A 105 10.23 -2.57 -17.47
CA PRO A 105 11.18 -1.46 -17.32
C PRO A 105 11.29 -0.89 -15.90
N PHE A 106 10.29 -1.11 -15.05
CA PHE A 106 10.26 -0.62 -13.67
C PHE A 106 10.91 -1.59 -12.67
N LEU A 107 11.24 -2.81 -13.09
CA LEU A 107 11.80 -3.82 -12.20
C LEU A 107 13.29 -4.02 -12.48
N ASN A 108 14.04 -4.26 -11.42
CA ASN A 108 15.43 -4.69 -11.47
C ASN A 108 15.71 -5.53 -10.23
N SER A 109 16.90 -6.09 -10.10
CA SER A 109 17.30 -6.87 -8.95
C SER A 109 18.64 -6.42 -8.39
N TYR A 110 18.86 -6.71 -7.12
CA TYR A 110 20.10 -6.41 -6.42
C TYR A 110 20.59 -7.65 -5.69
N ALA A 111 21.77 -8.15 -6.07
CA ALA A 111 22.42 -9.26 -5.40
C ALA A 111 23.15 -8.78 -4.14
N SER A 112 22.93 -9.46 -3.02
CA SER A 112 23.52 -9.15 -1.72
C SER A 112 23.95 -10.41 -0.99
N THR A 113 24.97 -10.29 -0.14
CA THR A 113 25.46 -11.36 0.73
C THR A 113 25.82 -10.78 2.07
N ALA A 114 25.57 -11.51 3.15
CA ALA A 114 26.07 -11.12 4.46
C ALA A 114 27.59 -11.32 4.53
N LEU A 115 28.26 -10.50 5.34
CA LEU A 115 29.69 -10.61 5.61
C LEU A 115 29.94 -11.30 6.95
N HIS A 116 30.98 -12.11 7.01
CA HIS A 116 31.42 -12.79 8.22
C HIS A 116 32.24 -11.83 9.10
N GLY A 117 31.55 -11.05 9.94
CA GLY A 117 32.16 -10.21 10.97
C GLY A 117 33.37 -9.39 10.47
N LEU A 118 34.43 -9.35 11.27
CA LEU A 118 35.67 -8.61 10.96
C LEU A 118 36.53 -9.24 9.84
N ALA A 119 36.21 -10.44 9.37
CA ALA A 119 37.00 -11.14 8.36
C ALA A 119 36.74 -10.62 6.93
N GLY A 120 35.64 -9.90 6.71
CA GLY A 120 35.28 -9.32 5.41
C GLY A 120 34.92 -10.35 4.32
N SER A 121 34.94 -11.65 4.63
CA SER A 121 34.55 -12.72 3.70
C SER A 121 33.03 -12.88 3.65
N ALA A 122 32.49 -13.31 2.51
CA ALA A 122 31.06 -13.62 2.39
C ALA A 122 30.66 -14.78 3.31
N LEU A 123 29.53 -14.64 4.00
CA LEU A 123 28.94 -15.70 4.79
C LEU A 123 28.30 -16.74 3.88
N THR A 124 28.76 -17.98 3.97
CA THR A 124 28.24 -19.10 3.16
C THR A 124 26.72 -19.23 3.29
N GLY A 125 26.04 -19.35 2.15
CA GLY A 125 24.59 -19.51 2.09
C GLY A 125 23.78 -18.23 2.29
N SER A 126 24.43 -17.07 2.45
CA SER A 126 23.74 -15.79 2.65
C SER A 126 23.50 -15.00 1.35
N LEU A 127 24.01 -15.49 0.21
CA LEU A 127 23.77 -14.88 -1.09
C LEU A 127 22.28 -14.94 -1.42
N HIS A 128 21.69 -13.78 -1.65
CA HIS A 128 20.32 -13.62 -2.11
C HIS A 128 20.24 -12.46 -3.10
N GLU A 129 19.19 -12.47 -3.90
CA GLU A 129 18.89 -11.44 -4.87
C GLU A 129 17.52 -10.87 -4.54
N THR A 130 17.43 -9.56 -4.41
CA THR A 130 16.19 -8.87 -4.05
C THR A 130 15.72 -8.05 -5.24
N GLU A 131 14.56 -8.41 -5.78
CA GLU A 131 13.90 -7.63 -6.82
C GLU A 131 13.38 -6.31 -6.25
N MET A 132 13.39 -5.26 -7.06
CA MET A 132 13.05 -3.91 -6.64
C MET A 132 12.34 -3.16 -7.76
N ILE A 133 11.44 -2.26 -7.38
CA ILE A 133 10.97 -1.19 -8.25
C ILE A 133 12.08 -0.14 -8.30
N VAL A 134 12.54 0.20 -9.50
CA VAL A 134 13.60 1.21 -9.70
C VAL A 134 13.04 2.63 -9.52
N PRO A 135 13.79 3.55 -8.88
CA PRO A 135 13.34 4.93 -8.68
C PRO A 135 13.27 5.74 -9.98
N GLN A 136 14.04 5.35 -10.98
CA GLN A 136 14.07 5.96 -12.30
C GLN A 136 14.51 4.93 -13.33
N ARG A 137 13.91 4.97 -14.52
CA ARG A 137 14.25 4.10 -15.66
C ARG A 137 15.36 4.70 -16.52
N SER A 138 15.44 6.02 -16.52
CA SER A 138 16.51 6.84 -17.08
C SER A 138 16.57 8.17 -16.34
N ALA A 139 17.59 8.99 -16.58
CA ALA A 139 17.71 10.31 -15.92
C ALA A 139 16.50 11.24 -16.15
N ALA A 140 15.75 11.04 -17.24
CA ALA A 140 14.57 11.83 -17.59
C ALA A 140 13.24 11.10 -17.30
N ALA A 141 13.27 9.90 -16.73
CA ALA A 141 12.08 9.07 -16.52
C ALA A 141 12.00 8.56 -15.07
N PRO A 142 11.57 9.41 -14.12
CA PRO A 142 11.29 8.99 -12.75
C PRO A 142 10.14 7.98 -12.69
N THR A 143 10.14 7.15 -11.64
CA THR A 143 9.04 6.24 -11.33
C THR A 143 8.09 6.89 -10.34
N TYR A 144 6.80 6.84 -10.67
CA TYR A 144 5.73 7.34 -9.80
C TYR A 144 4.85 6.22 -9.29
N LEU A 145 4.18 6.47 -8.16
CA LEU A 145 3.17 5.60 -7.57
C LEU A 145 1.89 6.41 -7.37
N MET A 146 0.78 5.98 -7.96
CA MET A 146 -0.51 6.64 -7.83
C MET A 146 -1.51 5.77 -7.09
N GLY A 147 -2.24 6.38 -6.17
CA GLY A 147 -3.32 5.75 -5.41
C GLY A 147 -4.22 6.79 -4.75
N TYR A 148 -5.16 6.31 -3.95
CA TYR A 148 -6.15 7.17 -3.29
C TYR A 148 -6.24 6.85 -1.81
N PHE A 149 -6.37 7.91 -1.01
CA PHE A 149 -6.79 7.84 0.39
C PHE A 149 -8.28 8.17 0.47
N PHE A 150 -9.01 7.43 1.29
CA PHE A 150 -10.36 7.74 1.70
C PHE A 150 -10.29 8.20 3.16
N GLU A 151 -10.65 9.45 3.41
CA GLU A 151 -10.66 10.04 4.74
C GLU A 151 -12.08 10.13 5.26
N HIS A 152 -12.30 9.62 6.46
CA HIS A 152 -13.59 9.73 7.12
C HIS A 152 -13.81 11.20 7.53
N THR A 153 -14.91 11.80 7.09
CA THR A 153 -15.36 13.10 7.60
C THR A 153 -15.85 12.89 9.02
N ASN A 154 -15.00 13.19 9.99
CA ASN A 154 -15.37 13.22 11.42
C ASN A 154 -16.43 14.30 11.65
N ASP A 155 -17.71 13.98 11.42
CA ASP A 155 -18.82 14.82 11.88
C ASP A 155 -19.29 14.43 13.30
N ASP A 156 -18.68 13.41 13.90
CA ASP A 156 -18.90 13.08 15.30
C ASP A 156 -18.12 14.02 16.22
N ARG A 157 -18.73 15.17 16.51
CA ARG A 157 -18.28 16.16 17.50
C ARG A 157 -18.18 15.60 18.93
N SER A 158 -18.61 14.35 19.19
CA SER A 158 -18.46 13.71 20.51
C SER A 158 -17.05 13.16 20.76
N LEU A 159 -16.28 12.89 19.69
CA LEU A 159 -14.86 12.55 19.78
C LEU A 159 -14.08 13.84 19.51
N ALA A 160 -13.67 14.54 20.57
CA ALA A 160 -12.79 15.71 20.52
C ALA A 160 -11.36 15.37 20.06
N LYS A 161 -11.22 14.59 18.98
CA LYS A 161 -9.94 14.27 18.34
C LYS A 161 -9.81 15.09 17.06
N PRO A 162 -8.70 15.82 16.88
CA PRO A 162 -8.41 16.50 15.61
C PRO A 162 -8.37 15.49 14.47
N ALA A 163 -8.63 15.96 13.25
CA ALA A 163 -8.44 15.16 12.04
C ALA A 163 -7.04 14.53 12.03
N LEU A 164 -6.93 13.29 11.55
CA LEU A 164 -5.65 12.58 11.50
C LEU A 164 -4.65 13.39 10.66
N PRO A 165 -3.44 13.71 11.17
CA PRO A 165 -2.46 14.53 10.44
C PRO A 165 -1.69 13.72 9.38
N TRP A 166 -2.38 12.84 8.65
CA TRP A 166 -1.76 11.89 7.73
C TRP A 166 -1.03 12.59 6.57
N ARG A 167 -1.55 13.74 6.13
CA ARG A 167 -0.96 14.54 5.04
C ARG A 167 0.44 15.02 5.38
N ASP A 168 0.65 15.49 6.60
CA ASP A 168 1.94 16.00 7.07
C ASP A 168 2.96 14.85 7.19
N SER A 169 2.49 13.67 7.61
CA SER A 169 3.32 12.48 7.70
C SER A 169 3.75 11.93 6.34
N LEU A 170 3.05 12.25 5.23
CA LEU A 170 3.47 11.81 3.89
C LEU A 170 4.85 12.36 3.49
N ALA A 171 5.24 13.54 3.99
CA ALA A 171 6.49 14.20 3.62
C ALA A 171 7.76 13.44 4.06
N ARG A 172 7.64 12.46 4.96
CA ARG A 172 8.75 11.64 5.47
C ARG A 172 8.41 10.15 5.43
N LEU A 173 7.52 9.74 4.53
CA LEU A 173 7.08 8.36 4.43
C LEU A 173 8.16 7.50 3.77
N GLN A 174 8.36 6.30 4.30
CA GLN A 174 9.29 5.32 3.73
C GLN A 174 8.60 3.95 3.66
N LEU A 175 8.53 3.38 2.46
CA LEU A 175 7.72 2.21 2.14
C LEU A 175 8.55 0.93 2.01
N GLY A 176 7.91 -0.23 2.18
CA GLY A 176 8.50 -1.52 1.85
C GLY A 176 9.60 -2.00 2.79
N ALA A 177 10.37 -2.97 2.32
CA ALA A 177 11.48 -3.59 3.03
C ALA A 177 12.82 -2.96 2.63
N GLU A 178 13.92 -3.47 3.19
CA GLU A 178 15.29 -2.96 2.99
C GLU A 178 15.50 -1.48 3.42
N ARG A 179 14.59 -0.93 4.22
CA ARG A 179 14.62 0.47 4.69
C ARG A 179 15.90 0.84 5.45
N GLY A 180 16.49 -0.14 6.16
CA GLY A 180 17.78 0.01 6.84
C GLY A 180 18.96 0.24 5.89
N TYR A 181 18.84 -0.21 4.63
CA TYR A 181 19.80 0.06 3.55
C TYR A 181 19.40 1.30 2.72
N GLY A 182 18.45 2.11 3.20
CA GLY A 182 18.01 3.34 2.53
C GLY A 182 16.97 3.14 1.42
N TRP A 183 16.36 1.96 1.31
CA TRP A 183 15.33 1.70 0.31
C TRP A 183 13.96 2.29 0.69
N GLY A 184 13.11 2.55 -0.30
CA GLY A 184 11.71 2.90 -0.13
C GLY A 184 11.41 4.36 0.19
N TRP A 185 12.37 5.28 0.04
CA TRP A 185 12.12 6.70 0.19
C TRP A 185 11.24 7.22 -0.95
N ILE A 186 10.24 8.02 -0.61
CA ILE A 186 9.30 8.64 -1.54
C ILE A 186 9.13 10.13 -1.24
N ASP A 187 8.87 10.90 -2.28
CA ASP A 187 8.41 12.30 -2.18
C ASP A 187 6.94 12.37 -2.60
N VAL A 188 6.18 13.29 -2.01
CA VAL A 188 4.84 13.64 -2.49
C VAL A 188 5.03 14.50 -3.75
N GLU A 189 4.69 13.97 -4.92
CA GLU A 189 4.85 14.70 -6.19
C GLU A 189 3.80 15.81 -6.32
N THR A 190 2.56 15.50 -5.94
CA THR A 190 1.45 16.44 -5.95
C THR A 190 0.74 16.40 -4.61
N SER A 191 0.41 17.57 -4.05
CA SER A 191 -0.44 17.67 -2.86
C SER A 191 -1.71 16.82 -3.01
N PRO A 192 -2.16 16.10 -1.97
CA PRO A 192 -3.31 15.20 -2.12
C PRO A 192 -4.55 15.97 -2.60
N THR A 193 -5.04 15.58 -3.77
CA THR A 193 -6.08 16.30 -4.51
C THR A 193 -7.43 15.63 -4.27
N ARG A 194 -8.45 16.40 -3.87
CA ARG A 194 -9.80 15.87 -3.65
C ARG A 194 -10.39 15.34 -4.95
N VAL A 195 -11.11 14.22 -4.88
CA VAL A 195 -11.82 13.59 -6.00
C VAL A 195 -13.32 13.81 -5.81
N ASP A 196 -13.91 14.68 -6.63
CA ASP A 196 -15.32 15.10 -6.50
C ASP A 196 -16.27 14.35 -7.43
N ASP A 197 -15.78 13.86 -8.58
CA ASP A 197 -16.56 13.07 -9.55
C ASP A 197 -16.68 11.58 -9.17
N GLY A 198 -15.95 11.17 -8.12
CA GLY A 198 -15.86 9.78 -7.69
C GLY A 198 -15.10 8.87 -8.66
N VAL A 199 -14.43 9.40 -9.68
CA VAL A 199 -13.72 8.58 -10.66
C VAL A 199 -12.32 8.23 -10.13
N LEU A 200 -11.98 6.94 -10.12
CA LEU A 200 -10.68 6.45 -9.71
C LEU A 200 -9.92 5.85 -10.90
N PHE A 201 -8.61 6.09 -10.94
CA PHE A 201 -7.66 5.52 -11.90
C PHE A 201 -8.12 5.69 -13.36
N GLY A 202 -8.52 6.89 -13.75
CA GLY A 202 -8.97 7.18 -15.11
C GLY A 202 -10.25 6.45 -15.53
N GLY A 203 -11.10 6.04 -14.58
CA GLY A 203 -12.36 5.33 -14.86
C GLY A 203 -12.28 3.81 -14.69
N ALA A 204 -11.16 3.27 -14.23
CA ALA A 204 -11.07 1.82 -13.94
C ALA A 204 -11.99 1.41 -12.77
N ALA A 205 -12.26 2.33 -11.85
CA ALA A 205 -13.21 2.14 -10.75
C ALA A 205 -13.91 3.44 -10.38
N ALA A 206 -15.02 3.33 -9.64
CA ALA A 206 -15.75 4.47 -9.10
C ALA A 206 -15.83 4.39 -7.58
N PHE A 207 -15.68 5.53 -6.91
CA PHE A 207 -15.81 5.70 -5.47
C PHE A 207 -17.19 6.24 -5.12
N ALA A 208 -17.80 5.65 -4.09
CA ALA A 208 -18.95 6.21 -3.41
C ALA A 208 -18.69 6.24 -1.90
N GLY A 209 -18.70 7.44 -1.32
CA GLY A 209 -18.62 7.61 0.13
C GLY A 209 -19.94 7.22 0.80
N SER A 210 -20.05 5.98 1.27
CA SER A 210 -21.22 5.57 2.07
C SER A 210 -21.16 6.14 3.49
N GLU A 211 -22.22 5.97 4.30
CA GLU A 211 -22.21 6.42 5.70
C GLU A 211 -21.31 5.57 6.61
N LYS A 212 -21.03 4.30 6.26
CA LYS A 212 -20.31 3.37 7.14
C LYS A 212 -18.89 3.10 6.68
N GLU A 213 -18.70 2.88 5.39
CA GLU A 213 -17.42 2.42 4.83
C GLU A 213 -17.16 3.06 3.45
N PRO A 214 -15.89 3.21 3.03
CA PRO A 214 -15.58 3.59 1.67
C PRO A 214 -15.95 2.45 0.71
N VAL A 215 -16.67 2.78 -0.36
CA VAL A 215 -17.12 1.79 -1.35
C VAL A 215 -16.48 2.09 -2.69
N VAL A 216 -15.93 1.04 -3.31
CA VAL A 216 -15.36 1.07 -4.66
C VAL A 216 -16.16 0.13 -5.56
N THR A 217 -16.66 0.65 -6.67
CA THR A 217 -17.40 -0.11 -7.68
C THR A 217 -16.50 -0.38 -8.88
N VAL A 218 -16.50 -1.63 -9.34
CA VAL A 218 -15.85 -2.07 -10.58
C VAL A 218 -16.92 -2.57 -11.53
N VAL A 219 -16.89 -2.07 -12.76
CA VAL A 219 -17.84 -2.47 -13.82
C VAL A 219 -17.45 -3.80 -14.45
N ALA A 220 -18.43 -4.50 -15.03
CA ALA A 220 -18.22 -5.76 -15.73
C ALA A 220 -17.06 -5.69 -16.74
N GLY A 221 -16.20 -6.71 -16.75
CA GLY A 221 -15.04 -6.80 -17.64
C GLY A 221 -13.77 -6.12 -17.13
N ASN A 222 -13.88 -5.21 -16.16
CA ASN A 222 -12.71 -4.57 -15.56
C ASN A 222 -12.03 -5.45 -14.49
N PRO A 223 -10.72 -5.25 -14.25
CA PRO A 223 -10.00 -5.95 -13.21
C PRO A 223 -10.31 -5.40 -11.81
N VAL A 224 -10.33 -6.26 -10.80
CA VAL A 224 -10.24 -5.83 -9.41
C VAL A 224 -8.90 -5.14 -9.17
N LEU A 225 -8.91 -4.05 -8.39
CA LEU A 225 -7.75 -3.18 -8.14
C LEU A 225 -7.19 -3.34 -6.71
N ALA A 226 -7.57 -4.41 -6.01
CA ALA A 226 -6.98 -4.84 -4.76
C ALA A 226 -7.26 -6.33 -4.58
N HIS A 227 -6.68 -6.93 -3.54
CA HIS A 227 -7.05 -8.28 -3.16
C HIS A 227 -8.52 -8.34 -2.72
N ALA A 228 -9.33 -9.08 -3.46
CA ALA A 228 -10.77 -9.20 -3.23
C ALA A 228 -11.14 -10.58 -2.69
N ARG A 229 -11.81 -10.63 -1.53
CA ARG A 229 -12.20 -11.88 -0.87
C ARG A 229 -13.32 -12.58 -1.65
N PRO A 230 -13.15 -13.86 -2.03
CA PRO A 230 -14.21 -14.66 -2.61
C PRO A 230 -15.40 -14.78 -1.67
N SER A 231 -16.61 -14.89 -2.22
CA SER A 231 -17.81 -15.22 -1.46
C SER A 231 -18.80 -15.96 -2.35
N PRO A 232 -19.87 -16.57 -1.80
CA PRO A 232 -20.94 -17.12 -2.63
C PRO A 232 -21.57 -16.08 -3.57
N ALA A 233 -21.48 -14.80 -3.23
CA ALA A 233 -21.96 -13.69 -4.04
C ALA A 233 -20.88 -13.07 -4.95
N PHE A 234 -19.67 -13.62 -5.00
CA PHE A 234 -18.57 -13.04 -5.76
C PHE A 234 -17.52 -14.05 -6.20
N ALA A 235 -17.33 -14.11 -7.50
CA ALA A 235 -16.20 -14.75 -8.15
C ALA A 235 -15.61 -13.79 -9.20
N ALA A 236 -14.36 -14.02 -9.55
CA ALA A 236 -13.65 -13.30 -10.60
C ALA A 236 -12.81 -14.30 -11.41
N ALA A 237 -12.48 -13.95 -12.64
CA ALA A 237 -11.58 -14.74 -13.48
C ALA A 237 -10.15 -14.21 -13.35
N GLY A 238 -9.27 -14.98 -12.72
CA GLY A 238 -7.87 -14.59 -12.50
C GLY A 238 -7.19 -15.40 -11.41
N SER A 239 -6.04 -14.92 -10.96
CA SER A 239 -5.23 -15.60 -9.94
C SER A 239 -5.84 -15.47 -8.55
N LEU A 240 -5.80 -16.58 -7.80
CA LEU A 240 -6.05 -16.60 -6.37
C LEU A 240 -4.71 -16.72 -5.64
N GLU A 241 -4.54 -15.94 -4.58
CA GLU A 241 -3.35 -16.04 -3.73
C GLU A 241 -3.68 -15.82 -2.25
N PRO A 242 -2.92 -16.46 -1.34
CA PRO A 242 -3.03 -16.20 0.09
C PRO A 242 -2.50 -14.81 0.41
N VAL A 243 -3.30 -14.00 1.10
CA VAL A 243 -2.85 -12.72 1.63
C VAL A 243 -2.27 -12.95 3.02
N VAL A 244 -0.95 -12.82 3.12
CA VAL A 244 -0.21 -12.95 4.37
C VAL A 244 0.57 -11.67 4.67
N GLY A 245 0.83 -11.41 5.94
CA GLY A 245 1.70 -10.31 6.33
C GLY A 245 2.41 -10.57 7.65
N ARG A 246 3.51 -9.85 7.85
CA ARG A 246 4.25 -9.87 9.11
C ARG A 246 3.74 -8.75 10.01
N GLU A 247 3.40 -9.09 11.24
CA GLU A 247 2.83 -8.18 12.24
C GLU A 247 3.65 -8.21 13.53
N TYR A 248 3.46 -7.20 14.37
CA TYR A 248 4.05 -7.16 15.69
C TYR A 248 2.99 -7.52 16.73
N GLN A 249 3.25 -8.60 17.47
CA GLN A 249 2.37 -9.11 18.52
C GLN A 249 3.22 -9.32 19.78
N GLU A 250 3.18 -8.34 20.69
CA GLU A 250 4.04 -8.28 21.88
C GLU A 250 3.83 -9.45 22.85
N GLU A 251 2.60 -9.96 22.96
CA GLU A 251 2.25 -11.03 23.91
C GLU A 251 2.94 -12.38 23.61
N GLU A 252 3.30 -12.61 22.36
CA GLU A 252 3.84 -13.89 21.88
C GLU A 252 5.26 -13.75 21.30
N TYR A 253 5.64 -12.56 20.80
CA TYR A 253 6.91 -12.35 20.11
C TYR A 253 7.68 -11.12 20.61
N ARG A 254 9.00 -11.26 20.76
CA ARG A 254 9.89 -10.19 21.25
C ARG A 254 10.34 -9.17 20.20
N TYR A 255 10.04 -9.39 18.91
CA TYR A 255 10.53 -8.56 17.81
C TYR A 255 9.43 -8.28 16.78
N ALA A 256 9.47 -7.08 16.20
CA ALA A 256 8.52 -6.65 15.18
C ALA A 256 8.59 -7.53 13.93
N GLY A 257 7.43 -7.91 13.38
CA GLY A 257 7.34 -8.71 12.17
C GLY A 257 7.61 -10.22 12.35
N ALA A 258 7.64 -10.69 13.60
CA ALA A 258 7.81 -12.11 13.92
C ALA A 258 6.54 -12.94 13.67
N HIS A 259 5.37 -12.33 13.93
CA HIS A 259 4.10 -13.00 13.73
C HIS A 259 3.71 -12.95 12.26
N VAL A 260 3.36 -14.11 11.67
CA VAL A 260 2.81 -14.19 10.31
C VAL A 260 1.30 -14.31 10.43
N SER A 261 0.59 -13.26 10.02
CA SER A 261 -0.87 -13.24 9.99
C SER A 261 -1.40 -13.65 8.63
N TYR A 262 -2.50 -14.39 8.64
CA TYR A 262 -3.21 -14.86 7.45
C TYR A 262 -4.55 -14.12 7.31
N HIS A 263 -4.78 -13.53 6.13
CA HIS A 263 -5.94 -12.66 5.85
C HIS A 263 -6.89 -13.25 4.80
N GLY A 264 -6.78 -14.55 4.53
CA GLY A 264 -7.60 -15.29 3.58
C GLY A 264 -6.92 -15.49 2.22
N VAL A 265 -7.55 -16.34 1.38
CA VAL A 265 -7.23 -16.44 -0.05
C VAL A 265 -8.08 -15.40 -0.78
N CYS A 266 -7.44 -14.55 -1.58
CA CYS A 266 -8.11 -13.48 -2.32
C CYS A 266 -7.84 -13.59 -3.82
N TYR A 267 -8.77 -13.09 -4.63
CA TYR A 267 -8.47 -12.77 -6.02
C TYR A 267 -7.44 -11.65 -6.04
N ALA A 268 -6.35 -11.85 -6.77
CA ALA A 268 -5.27 -10.87 -6.91
C ALA A 268 -5.71 -9.69 -7.80
N PRO A 269 -5.12 -8.49 -7.63
CA PRO A 269 -5.26 -7.39 -8.57
C PRO A 269 -5.05 -7.85 -10.02
N GLY A 270 -5.95 -7.46 -10.93
CA GLY A 270 -5.96 -7.93 -12.32
C GLY A 270 -6.98 -9.03 -12.62
N SER A 271 -7.55 -9.68 -11.60
CA SER A 271 -8.65 -10.64 -11.78
C SER A 271 -9.92 -9.92 -12.27
N LYS A 272 -10.56 -10.41 -13.33
CA LYS A 272 -11.68 -9.72 -13.99
C LYS A 272 -13.02 -10.09 -13.37
N VAL A 273 -13.88 -9.08 -13.17
CA VAL A 273 -15.27 -9.28 -12.76
C VAL A 273 -16.17 -9.52 -13.97
N ASP A 274 -17.19 -10.36 -13.84
CA ASP A 274 -18.15 -10.69 -14.90
C ASP A 274 -19.40 -9.79 -14.90
N ARG A 275 -19.58 -9.02 -13.83
CA ARG A 275 -20.69 -8.10 -13.58
C ARG A 275 -20.21 -6.89 -12.81
N ASP A 276 -21.06 -5.88 -12.70
CA ASP A 276 -20.81 -4.74 -11.82
C ASP A 276 -20.82 -5.20 -10.36
N VAL A 277 -19.77 -4.86 -9.62
CA VAL A 277 -19.62 -5.24 -8.21
C VAL A 277 -19.18 -4.04 -7.38
N ALA A 278 -19.89 -3.81 -6.28
CA ALA A 278 -19.50 -2.83 -5.26
C ALA A 278 -18.77 -3.53 -4.11
N PHE A 279 -17.58 -3.04 -3.78
CA PHE A 279 -16.72 -3.54 -2.72
C PHE A 279 -16.62 -2.53 -1.59
N ALA A 280 -16.77 -2.99 -0.35
CA ALA A 280 -16.32 -2.25 0.81
C ALA A 280 -14.80 -2.38 0.93
N VAL A 281 -14.12 -1.26 1.17
CA VAL A 281 -12.68 -1.23 1.44
C VAL A 281 -12.46 -1.49 2.93
N LYS A 282 -11.92 -2.66 3.24
CA LYS A 282 -11.63 -3.17 4.57
C LYS A 282 -10.20 -2.81 5.01
N PRO A 283 -9.80 -3.11 6.27
CA PRO A 283 -8.43 -2.88 6.74
C PRO A 283 -7.37 -3.42 5.76
N PHE A 284 -6.24 -2.71 5.68
CA PHE A 284 -5.15 -2.95 4.72
C PHE A 284 -5.53 -2.78 3.24
N GLY A 285 -6.68 -2.17 2.94
CA GLY A 285 -7.16 -1.96 1.57
C GLY A 285 -7.69 -3.23 0.90
N LEU A 286 -8.06 -4.25 1.68
CA LEU A 286 -8.68 -5.47 1.16
C LEU A 286 -10.13 -5.22 0.76
N TRP A 287 -10.63 -5.94 -0.23
CA TRP A 287 -11.98 -5.75 -0.75
C TRP A 287 -12.90 -6.90 -0.36
N GLU A 288 -14.10 -6.54 0.10
CA GLU A 288 -15.20 -7.46 0.34
C GLU A 288 -16.45 -6.97 -0.36
N VAL A 289 -17.19 -7.86 -1.00
CA VAL A 289 -18.45 -7.47 -1.64
C VAL A 289 -19.40 -6.89 -0.61
N ARG A 290 -19.89 -5.69 -0.91
CA ARG A 290 -20.86 -5.01 -0.08
C ARG A 290 -22.15 -5.83 -0.11
N LYS A 291 -22.57 -6.35 1.05
CA LYS A 291 -23.89 -6.95 1.18
C LYS A 291 -24.93 -5.86 0.93
N ALA A 292 -25.91 -6.14 0.08
CA ALA A 292 -27.11 -5.30 0.02
C ALA A 292 -27.73 -5.32 1.42
N GLY A 293 -27.76 -4.14 2.05
CA GLY A 293 -28.41 -3.93 3.34
C GLY A 293 -29.90 -3.80 3.18
#